data_AF-A0A4W6BTN4-F1
#
_entry.id   AF-A0A4W6BTN4-F1
#
_cell.length_a   1.000
_cell.length_b   1.000
_cell.length_c   1.000
_cell.angle_alpha   90.00
_cell.angle_beta   90.00
_cell.angle_gamma   90.00
#
_symmetry.space_group_name_H-M   'P 1'
#
loop_
_entity.id
_entity.type
_entity.pdbx_description
1 polymer ?
#
loop_
_entity_poly.entity_id
_entity_poly.type
_entity_poly.pdbx_seq_one_letter_code
_entity_poly.pdbx_strand_id
1 'polypeptide(L)'
;MASQDRPVCQIFSFQDCKASPDPIFELPAQCLTPTPVPIVIDNGSFQTRAGWAASAAEFDSPRLLFRSVAARSRGAARSETQIGNDIPNLEPLRWLLKSQFDRNVVVNFEIQELIFDYVFTHLGIASEGGVEHPIVLTEAPCNPLHCRQMMSELLFECYRVPYVSYGVDGLYSFYHNNTQRNIRPTHTGLVLSSGYHCSHILPVINGRLDAVNCKRVNVAGSQAASYLQRLLQLKYPGHLAAITLSRMEELLHEHSYTAVDYHEELEKWRSPEFYEREVHRMQLPFSGKVPGGGVSVEERQERRAQQLRRLQEINARRREEKLQQDQERLDRLLAVQELLDDGLLDQFHKRLVELNMDSAEELQSYINKLQLAVEQGRQKLLHSDGADGKMEPMDEGDGVALMDPDFPEDTLPEKPANVVQPMFNMAEYHQLFVGTERLRCPEILFQPSLTGEDQMGLMETLQYVLARYSPEQQEALVSNVFLTGGNMQYPGMKERVERELLAMRPFQSHFKVTMASQPALDAWYGARDWQEGWISRQEYEEKGGEYLSEHCASNAFIPMKIAKPVPAQFAVCTFLKNIYIFTDGNSCLCL
;
A
#
# COMPACT_ATOMS: atom_id res chain seq x y z
N MET A 1 -17.46 -6.77 -54.06
CA MET A 1 -17.75 -5.91 -52.90
C MET A 1 -17.83 -6.79 -51.67
N ALA A 2 -16.69 -7.06 -51.04
CA ALA A 2 -16.65 -7.72 -49.74
C ALA A 2 -16.56 -6.60 -48.70
N SER A 3 -17.56 -6.48 -47.84
CA SER A 3 -17.52 -5.60 -46.67
C SER A 3 -16.38 -6.08 -45.78
N GLN A 4 -15.28 -5.33 -45.76
CA GLN A 4 -14.27 -5.43 -44.71
C GLN A 4 -14.93 -4.94 -43.41
N ASP A 5 -15.52 -5.86 -42.64
CA ASP A 5 -15.73 -5.62 -41.21
C ASP A 5 -14.34 -5.47 -40.59
N ARG A 6 -13.90 -4.22 -40.42
CA ARG A 6 -12.72 -3.93 -39.60
C ARG A 6 -13.00 -4.50 -38.21
N PRO A 7 -12.08 -5.28 -37.62
CA PRO A 7 -12.27 -5.78 -36.26
C PRO A 7 -12.55 -4.58 -35.35
N VAL A 8 -13.69 -4.62 -34.66
CA VAL A 8 -14.10 -3.58 -33.71
C VAL A 8 -13.04 -3.54 -32.63
N CYS A 9 -12.25 -2.48 -32.62
CA CYS A 9 -11.25 -2.26 -31.59
C CYS A 9 -11.93 -2.13 -30.23
N GLN A 10 -11.69 -3.09 -29.34
CA GLN A 10 -12.19 -3.04 -27.97
C GLN A 10 -11.25 -2.20 -27.11
N ILE A 11 -11.78 -1.10 -26.59
CA ILE A 11 -11.12 -0.24 -25.61
C ILE A 11 -11.73 -0.56 -24.26
N PHE A 12 -10.87 -0.86 -23.28
CA PHE A 12 -11.25 -1.18 -21.91
C PHE A 12 -10.94 0.02 -21.02
N SER A 13 -11.71 0.20 -19.94
CA SER A 13 -11.50 1.26 -18.95
C SER A 13 -11.16 0.65 -17.60
N PHE A 14 -10.23 1.29 -16.88
CA PHE A 14 -10.05 0.96 -15.46
C PHE A 14 -11.30 1.34 -14.67
N GLN A 15 -11.69 0.48 -13.73
CA GLN A 15 -12.81 0.74 -12.84
C GLN A 15 -12.47 1.85 -11.84
N ASP A 16 -11.18 1.98 -11.46
CA ASP A 16 -10.69 2.95 -10.46
C ASP A 16 -11.61 2.98 -9.22
N CYS A 17 -12.04 1.80 -8.78
CA CYS A 17 -13.06 1.65 -7.76
C CYS A 17 -12.61 2.34 -6.46
N LYS A 18 -13.31 3.41 -6.12
CA LYS A 18 -13.12 4.11 -4.85
C LYS A 18 -13.82 3.30 -3.78
N ALA A 19 -13.07 2.88 -2.77
CA ALA A 19 -13.66 2.22 -1.63
C ALA A 19 -14.57 3.21 -0.88
N SER A 20 -15.68 2.68 -0.36
CA SER A 20 -16.52 3.36 0.62
C SER A 20 -16.26 2.74 1.98
N PRO A 21 -16.27 3.52 3.08
CA PRO A 21 -16.14 2.98 4.43
C PRO A 21 -17.13 1.82 4.67
N ASP A 22 -16.65 0.74 5.27
CA ASP A 22 -17.52 -0.40 5.58
C ASP A 22 -18.60 0.04 6.58
N PRO A 23 -19.83 -0.48 6.48
CA PRO A 23 -20.86 -0.16 7.46
C PRO A 23 -20.51 -0.77 8.83
N ILE A 24 -20.99 -0.15 9.89
CA ILE A 24 -21.00 -0.76 11.24
C ILE A 24 -22.31 -1.55 11.35
N PHE A 25 -22.20 -2.87 11.49
CA PHE A 25 -23.35 -3.75 11.62
C PHE A 25 -23.86 -3.79 13.07
N GLU A 26 -25.17 -3.97 13.24
CA GLU A 26 -25.72 -4.31 14.55
C GLU A 26 -25.46 -5.79 14.86
N LEU A 27 -25.12 -6.10 16.11
CA LEU A 27 -24.85 -7.48 16.54
C LEU A 27 -26.15 -8.30 16.47
N PRO A 28 -26.24 -9.33 15.61
CA PRO A 28 -27.47 -10.09 15.46
C PRO A 28 -27.78 -10.90 16.72
N ALA A 29 -29.05 -10.93 17.16
CA ALA A 29 -29.46 -11.68 18.36
C ALA A 29 -29.11 -13.19 18.28
N GLN A 30 -29.10 -13.74 17.07
CA GLN A 30 -28.71 -15.13 16.80
C GLN A 30 -27.23 -15.42 17.13
N CYS A 31 -26.37 -14.40 17.12
CA CYS A 31 -24.96 -14.53 17.48
C CYS A 31 -24.76 -14.63 19.01
N LEU A 32 -25.76 -14.25 19.81
CA LEU A 32 -25.68 -14.13 21.27
C LEU A 32 -26.24 -15.33 22.03
N THR A 33 -27.10 -16.16 21.43
CA THR A 33 -27.80 -17.26 22.14
C THR A 33 -27.91 -18.52 21.28
N PRO A 34 -27.73 -19.75 21.83
CA PRO A 34 -27.49 -20.12 23.22
C PRO A 34 -26.00 -20.13 23.65
N THR A 35 -25.07 -20.07 22.69
CA THR A 35 -23.62 -19.92 22.90
C THR A 35 -23.08 -18.88 21.94
N PRO A 36 -22.08 -18.05 22.32
CA PRO A 36 -21.52 -17.05 21.43
C PRO A 36 -21.01 -17.69 20.13
N VAL A 37 -21.51 -17.20 19.00
CA VAL A 37 -21.12 -17.70 17.67
C VAL A 37 -19.67 -17.32 17.38
N PRO A 38 -18.84 -18.22 16.82
CA PRO A 38 -17.47 -17.88 16.44
C PRO A 38 -17.38 -16.79 15.37
N ILE A 39 -16.36 -15.94 15.48
CA ILE A 39 -15.95 -14.99 14.45
C ILE A 39 -14.86 -15.64 13.62
N VAL A 40 -15.03 -15.62 12.31
CA VAL A 40 -14.08 -16.16 11.35
C VAL A 40 -13.32 -15.01 10.73
N ILE A 41 -12.00 -15.00 10.90
CA ILE A 41 -11.11 -14.00 10.31
C ILE A 41 -10.13 -14.74 9.41
N ASP A 42 -10.33 -14.62 8.10
CA ASP A 42 -9.31 -14.97 7.12
C ASP A 42 -8.36 -13.78 6.96
N ASN A 43 -7.21 -13.88 7.64
CA ASN A 43 -6.18 -12.83 7.72
C ASN A 43 -5.27 -12.88 6.50
N GLY A 44 -5.81 -12.54 5.33
CA GLY A 44 -5.05 -12.48 4.08
C GLY A 44 -4.18 -11.23 3.98
N SER A 45 -3.02 -11.34 3.32
CA SER A 45 -2.08 -10.21 3.13
C SER A 45 -2.52 -9.16 2.10
N PHE A 46 -3.41 -9.53 1.20
CA PHE A 46 -4.03 -8.59 0.25
C PHE A 46 -5.34 -8.02 0.78
N GLN A 47 -6.19 -8.93 1.28
CA GLN A 47 -7.51 -8.63 1.80
C GLN A 47 -7.77 -9.47 3.05
N THR A 48 -8.30 -8.83 4.07
CA THR A 48 -8.85 -9.47 5.26
C THR A 48 -10.33 -9.72 5.00
N ARG A 49 -10.80 -10.92 5.37
CA ARG A 49 -12.21 -11.31 5.27
C ARG A 49 -12.69 -11.71 6.64
N ALA A 50 -13.76 -11.08 7.11
CA ALA A 50 -14.29 -11.36 8.45
C ALA A 50 -15.80 -11.53 8.45
N GLY A 51 -16.31 -12.39 9.32
CA GLY A 51 -17.75 -12.61 9.49
C GLY A 51 -18.05 -13.66 10.55
N TRP A 52 -19.30 -14.13 10.57
CA TRP A 52 -19.82 -15.02 11.61
C TRP A 52 -19.91 -16.47 11.12
N ALA A 53 -19.58 -17.42 11.99
CA ALA A 53 -19.80 -18.86 11.79
C ALA A 53 -21.23 -19.29 12.15
N ALA A 54 -22.23 -18.59 11.63
CA ALA A 54 -23.64 -18.89 11.86
C ALA A 54 -24.30 -19.53 10.63
N SER A 55 -25.30 -20.39 10.86
CA SER A 55 -25.97 -21.17 9.80
C SER A 55 -27.07 -20.43 9.04
N ALA A 56 -27.38 -19.18 9.39
CA ALA A 56 -28.42 -18.41 8.69
C ALA A 56 -27.89 -17.86 7.36
N ALA A 57 -28.78 -17.77 6.36
CA ALA A 57 -28.43 -17.33 4.99
C ALA A 57 -27.78 -15.93 4.93
N GLU A 58 -28.02 -15.09 5.93
CA GLU A 58 -27.40 -13.77 6.06
C GLU A 58 -25.91 -13.80 6.47
N PHE A 59 -25.38 -14.98 6.80
CA PHE A 59 -23.97 -15.24 7.15
C PHE A 59 -23.30 -16.19 6.16
N ASP A 60 -23.92 -16.40 4.99
CA ASP A 60 -23.38 -17.27 3.94
C ASP A 60 -22.14 -16.71 3.25
N SER A 61 -21.80 -15.44 3.45
CA SER A 61 -20.61 -14.78 2.93
C SER A 61 -19.89 -13.98 4.02
N PRO A 62 -18.59 -13.68 3.89
CA PRO A 62 -17.92 -12.77 4.81
C PRO A 62 -18.65 -11.41 4.84
N ARG A 63 -18.85 -10.87 6.04
CA ARG A 63 -19.52 -9.58 6.26
C ARG A 63 -18.61 -8.41 5.92
N LEU A 64 -17.32 -8.56 6.16
CA LEU A 64 -16.28 -7.58 5.87
C LEU A 64 -15.29 -8.16 4.88
N LEU A 65 -14.97 -7.38 3.85
CA LEU A 65 -13.94 -7.70 2.85
C LEU A 65 -13.25 -6.39 2.46
N PHE A 66 -12.04 -6.20 2.96
CA PHE A 66 -11.29 -4.95 2.79
C PHE A 66 -9.80 -5.20 2.60
N ARG A 67 -9.08 -4.22 2.03
CA ARG A 67 -7.62 -4.31 1.82
C ARG A 67 -6.87 -4.32 3.16
N SER A 68 -5.90 -5.22 3.31
CA SER A 68 -5.12 -5.39 4.55
C SER A 68 -4.03 -4.33 4.72
N VAL A 69 -4.44 -3.06 4.75
CA VAL A 69 -3.57 -1.89 4.85
C VAL A 69 -4.16 -0.85 5.79
N ALA A 70 -3.28 -0.12 6.46
CA ALA A 70 -3.63 1.03 7.28
C ALA A 70 -2.80 2.25 6.88
N ALA A 71 -3.38 3.44 6.99
CA ALA A 71 -2.71 4.72 6.81
C ALA A 71 -2.93 5.58 8.06
N ARG A 72 -1.86 6.18 8.58
CA ARG A 72 -1.93 7.19 9.65
C ARG A 72 -1.61 8.56 9.07
N SER A 73 -2.55 9.49 9.11
CA SER A 73 -2.31 10.87 8.70
C SER A 73 -1.83 11.72 9.89
N ARG A 74 -0.76 12.49 9.70
CA ARG A 74 -0.27 13.45 10.70
C ARG A 74 -0.93 14.82 10.44
N GLY A 75 -2.09 15.05 11.07
CA GLY A 75 -2.81 16.33 11.06
C GLY A 75 -2.88 16.98 12.44
N ALA A 76 -2.91 18.31 12.50
CA ALA A 76 -2.80 19.12 13.73
C ALA A 76 -4.01 19.05 14.70
N ALA A 77 -5.09 18.33 14.36
CA ALA A 77 -6.30 18.30 15.18
C ALA A 77 -6.78 16.90 15.63
N ARG A 78 -6.26 15.82 15.03
CA ARG A 78 -6.37 14.40 15.47
C ARG A 78 -5.64 13.55 14.42
N SER A 79 -4.80 12.62 14.87
CA SER A 79 -4.24 11.60 13.98
C SER A 79 -5.35 10.61 13.67
N GLU A 80 -6.08 10.79 12.57
CA GLU A 80 -7.04 9.79 12.12
C GLU A 80 -6.30 8.64 11.42
N THR A 81 -6.51 7.43 11.94
CA THR A 81 -6.06 6.19 11.33
C THR A 81 -7.17 5.70 10.42
N GLN A 82 -6.85 5.45 9.15
CA GLN A 82 -7.78 4.88 8.17
C GLN A 82 -7.33 3.46 7.84
N ILE A 83 -8.28 2.55 7.70
CA ILE A 83 -8.03 1.12 7.53
C ILE A 83 -8.84 0.62 6.34
N GLY A 84 -8.20 -0.16 5.46
CA GLY A 84 -8.89 -0.84 4.36
C GLY A 84 -9.80 0.08 3.54
N ASN A 85 -11.10 -0.22 3.56
CA ASN A 85 -12.10 0.46 2.74
C ASN A 85 -12.41 1.90 3.20
N ASP A 86 -11.98 2.28 4.40
CA ASP A 86 -12.04 3.68 4.87
C ASP A 86 -11.06 4.60 4.13
N ILE A 87 -10.13 4.02 3.36
CA ILE A 87 -9.20 4.73 2.50
C ILE A 87 -9.84 4.85 1.11
N PRO A 88 -10.44 6.01 0.74
CA PRO A 88 -11.19 6.13 -0.51
C PRO A 88 -10.30 6.04 -1.75
N ASN A 89 -9.02 6.42 -1.63
CA ASN A 89 -8.03 6.32 -2.69
C ASN A 89 -6.65 6.00 -2.10
N LEU A 90 -6.11 4.84 -2.47
CA LEU A 90 -4.80 4.36 -2.02
C LEU A 90 -3.64 5.18 -2.60
N GLU A 91 -3.81 5.78 -3.79
CA GLU A 91 -2.70 6.33 -4.56
C GLU A 91 -2.03 7.57 -3.92
N PRO A 92 -2.77 8.57 -3.39
CA PRO A 92 -2.17 9.70 -2.68
C PRO A 92 -1.43 9.27 -1.41
N LEU A 93 -1.87 8.16 -0.79
CA LEU A 93 -1.36 7.66 0.47
C LEU A 93 -0.35 6.52 0.32
N ARG A 94 0.04 6.14 -0.91
CA ARG A 94 0.90 4.97 -1.20
C ARG A 94 2.17 4.87 -0.35
N TRP A 95 2.77 6.01 0.01
CA TRP A 95 3.99 6.07 0.84
C TRP A 95 3.72 5.96 2.34
N LEU A 96 2.48 6.19 2.75
CA LEU A 96 2.00 6.14 4.14
C LEU A 96 1.31 4.80 4.46
N LEU A 97 0.91 4.02 3.43
CA LEU A 97 0.33 2.70 3.61
C LEU A 97 1.30 1.77 4.36
N LYS A 98 0.78 1.11 5.39
CA LYS A 98 1.46 0.08 6.18
C LYS A 98 0.63 -1.19 6.15
N SER A 99 1.30 -2.34 6.10
CA SER A 99 0.68 -3.65 6.30
C SER A 99 1.19 -4.27 7.59
N GLN A 100 0.37 -5.12 8.19
CA GLN A 100 0.75 -5.99 9.31
C GLN A 100 1.74 -7.09 8.89
N PHE A 101 1.80 -7.39 7.58
CA PHE A 101 2.55 -8.51 7.04
C PHE A 101 3.95 -8.10 6.56
N ASP A 102 4.92 -8.96 6.83
CA ASP A 102 6.09 -9.14 5.97
C ASP A 102 5.83 -10.37 5.09
N ARG A 103 5.62 -10.13 3.80
CA ARG A 103 5.10 -11.11 2.84
C ARG A 103 3.77 -11.72 3.32
N ASN A 104 3.79 -12.92 3.91
CA ASN A 104 2.60 -13.60 4.41
C ASN A 104 2.61 -13.85 5.92
N VAL A 105 3.62 -13.36 6.63
CA VAL A 105 3.76 -13.55 8.08
C VAL A 105 3.46 -12.23 8.78
N VAL A 106 2.61 -12.26 9.80
CA VAL A 106 2.32 -11.07 10.61
C VAL A 106 3.52 -10.76 11.49
N VAL A 107 4.07 -9.55 11.33
CA VAL A 107 5.22 -9.07 12.09
C VAL A 107 4.95 -7.73 12.78
N ASN A 108 4.04 -6.92 12.22
CA ASN A 108 3.70 -5.63 12.79
C ASN A 108 2.36 -5.72 13.53
N PHE A 109 2.46 -6.02 14.83
CA PHE A 109 1.30 -6.22 15.69
C PHE A 109 0.55 -4.92 16.03
N GLU A 110 1.20 -3.76 15.93
CA GLU A 110 0.50 -2.46 16.08
C GLU A 110 -0.51 -2.23 14.95
N ILE A 111 -0.20 -2.68 13.73
CA ILE A 111 -1.14 -2.62 12.60
C ILE A 111 -2.15 -3.76 12.70
N GLN A 112 -1.73 -4.95 13.15
CA GLN A 112 -2.65 -6.07 13.37
C GLN A 112 -3.74 -5.72 14.40
N GLU A 113 -3.38 -5.03 15.49
CA GLU A 113 -4.32 -4.54 16.49
C GLU A 113 -5.35 -3.61 15.86
N LEU A 114 -4.91 -2.62 15.06
CA LEU A 114 -5.82 -1.75 14.32
C LEU A 114 -6.78 -2.51 13.39
N ILE A 115 -6.27 -3.53 12.68
CA ILE A 115 -7.09 -4.39 11.81
C ILE A 115 -8.15 -5.14 12.62
N PHE A 116 -7.81 -5.62 13.81
CA PHE A 116 -8.77 -6.28 14.71
C PHE A 116 -9.78 -5.31 15.29
N ASP A 117 -9.36 -4.12 15.75
CA ASP A 117 -10.27 -3.06 16.18
C ASP A 117 -11.29 -2.72 15.08
N TYR A 118 -10.82 -2.62 13.83
CA TYR A 118 -11.68 -2.41 12.66
C TYR A 118 -12.69 -3.56 12.52
N VAL A 119 -12.22 -4.81 12.49
CA VAL A 119 -13.09 -5.97 12.34
C VAL A 119 -14.15 -6.03 13.44
N PHE A 120 -13.76 -5.93 14.71
CA PHE A 120 -14.69 -6.07 15.83
C PHE A 120 -15.68 -4.91 15.91
N THR A 121 -15.22 -3.68 15.68
CA THR A 121 -16.09 -2.50 15.64
C THR A 121 -17.13 -2.63 14.54
N HIS A 122 -16.70 -2.97 13.32
CA HIS A 122 -17.60 -3.08 12.18
C HIS A 122 -18.55 -4.29 12.26
N LEU A 123 -18.17 -5.36 12.96
CA LEU A 123 -19.07 -6.48 13.27
C LEU A 123 -20.09 -6.18 14.39
N GLY A 124 -20.05 -5.00 15.00
CA GLY A 124 -21.00 -4.56 16.01
C GLY A 124 -20.67 -4.97 17.44
N ILE A 125 -19.42 -5.35 17.70
CA ILE A 125 -18.97 -5.77 19.04
C ILE A 125 -18.70 -4.52 19.87
N ALA A 126 -19.69 -4.13 20.68
CA ALA A 126 -19.63 -2.92 21.52
C ALA A 126 -19.18 -3.21 22.97
N SER A 127 -18.80 -4.45 23.29
CA SER A 127 -18.40 -4.82 24.65
C SER A 127 -17.11 -4.11 25.06
N GLU A 128 -17.21 -3.28 26.11
CA GLU A 128 -16.05 -2.56 26.65
C GLU A 128 -15.03 -3.55 27.23
N GLY A 129 -13.90 -3.68 26.51
CA GLY A 129 -12.71 -4.35 26.97
C GLY A 129 -12.60 -5.84 26.65
N GLY A 130 -13.49 -6.46 25.88
CA GLY A 130 -13.27 -7.84 25.46
C GLY A 130 -14.22 -8.32 24.38
N VAL A 131 -13.82 -9.36 23.66
CA VAL A 131 -14.61 -10.01 22.61
C VAL A 131 -15.11 -11.35 23.17
N GLU A 132 -16.40 -11.42 23.52
CA GLU A 132 -17.01 -12.60 24.14
C GLU A 132 -17.28 -13.76 23.16
N HIS A 133 -16.69 -13.72 21.98
CA HIS A 133 -16.89 -14.69 20.90
C HIS A 133 -15.61 -15.49 20.63
N PRO A 134 -15.70 -16.82 20.41
CA PRO A 134 -14.58 -17.60 19.89
C PRO A 134 -14.06 -17.04 18.56
N ILE A 135 -12.77 -17.19 18.28
CA ILE A 135 -12.18 -16.74 17.02
C ILE A 135 -11.59 -17.92 16.26
N VAL A 136 -11.95 -18.06 14.99
CA VAL A 136 -11.22 -18.89 14.01
C VAL A 136 -10.36 -17.98 13.16
N LEU A 137 -9.04 -18.12 13.24
CA LEU A 137 -8.08 -17.25 12.56
C LEU A 137 -7.21 -18.05 11.58
N THR A 138 -7.11 -17.56 10.34
CA THR A 138 -6.15 -18.15 9.39
C THR A 138 -4.72 -17.68 9.66
N GLU A 139 -3.76 -18.59 9.50
CA GLU A 139 -2.33 -18.30 9.61
C GLU A 139 -1.55 -18.91 8.42
N ALA A 140 -0.31 -18.45 8.23
CA ALA A 140 0.57 -18.96 7.20
C ALA A 140 0.99 -20.43 7.46
N PRO A 141 1.26 -21.24 6.42
CA PRO A 141 1.93 -22.51 6.58
C PRO A 141 3.28 -22.34 7.28
N CYS A 142 3.57 -23.20 8.26
CA CYS A 142 4.78 -23.14 9.09
C CYS A 142 5.01 -21.76 9.73
N ASN A 143 3.94 -21.12 10.22
CA ASN A 143 4.00 -19.83 10.90
C ASN A 143 5.05 -19.83 12.04
N PRO A 144 5.97 -18.86 12.11
CA PRO A 144 6.94 -18.78 13.20
C PRO A 144 6.28 -18.79 14.58
N LEU A 145 6.83 -19.57 15.51
CA LEU A 145 6.28 -19.71 16.87
C LEU A 145 6.17 -18.38 17.59
N HIS A 146 7.15 -17.48 17.43
CA HIS A 146 7.12 -16.15 18.01
C HIS A 146 5.93 -15.32 17.48
N CYS A 147 5.66 -15.36 16.17
CA CYS A 147 4.51 -14.67 15.58
C CYS A 147 3.19 -15.22 16.13
N ARG A 148 3.08 -16.55 16.30
CA ARG A 148 1.89 -17.16 16.94
C ARG A 148 1.76 -16.76 18.40
N GLN A 149 2.86 -16.73 19.15
CA GLN A 149 2.86 -16.28 20.54
C GLN A 149 2.35 -14.85 20.68
N MET A 150 2.87 -13.92 19.88
CA MET A 150 2.43 -12.53 19.87
C MET A 150 0.95 -12.39 19.45
N MET A 151 0.49 -13.22 18.51
CA MET A 151 -0.93 -13.25 18.11
C MET A 151 -1.84 -13.75 19.23
N SER A 152 -1.44 -14.84 19.91
CA SER A 152 -2.18 -15.37 21.07
C SER A 152 -2.21 -14.38 22.23
N GLU A 153 -1.09 -13.71 22.52
CA GLU A 153 -1.01 -12.65 23.54
C GLU A 153 -1.97 -11.51 23.21
N LEU A 154 -1.95 -11.01 21.97
CA LEU A 154 -2.88 -9.98 21.52
C LEU A 154 -4.35 -10.39 21.73
N LEU A 155 -4.71 -11.61 21.32
CA LEU A 155 -6.10 -12.10 21.41
C LEU A 155 -6.54 -12.37 22.86
N PHE A 156 -5.74 -13.06 23.67
CA PHE A 156 -6.14 -13.46 25.03
C PHE A 156 -5.94 -12.36 26.08
N GLU A 157 -4.89 -11.55 25.98
CA GLU A 157 -4.60 -10.50 26.96
C GLU A 157 -5.32 -9.20 26.62
N CYS A 158 -5.24 -8.72 25.38
CA CYS A 158 -5.85 -7.45 24.98
C CYS A 158 -7.35 -7.60 24.70
N TYR A 159 -7.74 -8.61 23.89
CA TYR A 159 -9.14 -8.80 23.51
C TYR A 159 -9.91 -9.78 24.41
N ARG A 160 -9.23 -10.47 25.34
CA ARG A 160 -9.85 -11.39 26.32
C ARG A 160 -10.80 -12.41 25.70
N VAL A 161 -10.46 -12.90 24.51
CA VAL A 161 -11.29 -13.88 23.80
C VAL A 161 -11.39 -15.20 24.58
N PRO A 162 -12.55 -15.88 24.55
CA PRO A 162 -12.73 -17.12 25.32
C PRO A 162 -11.98 -18.30 24.70
N TYR A 163 -11.98 -18.41 23.37
CA TYR A 163 -11.35 -19.49 22.61
C TYR A 163 -10.77 -18.99 21.28
N VAL A 164 -9.66 -19.57 20.85
CA VAL A 164 -9.07 -19.34 19.53
C VAL A 164 -8.78 -20.68 18.85
N SER A 165 -9.03 -20.78 17.55
CA SER A 165 -8.59 -21.88 16.69
C SER A 165 -7.79 -21.31 15.51
N TYR A 166 -6.62 -21.89 15.23
CA TYR A 166 -5.72 -21.46 14.18
C TYR A 166 -5.62 -22.49 13.06
N GLY A 167 -5.75 -22.07 11.81
CA GLY A 167 -5.56 -22.99 10.69
C GLY A 167 -5.00 -22.34 9.43
N VAL A 168 -4.53 -23.18 8.52
CA VAL A 168 -3.95 -22.75 7.25
C VAL A 168 -5.05 -22.56 6.21
N ASP A 169 -5.10 -21.38 5.60
CA ASP A 169 -6.07 -20.97 4.59
C ASP A 169 -6.27 -21.99 3.44
N GLY A 170 -5.18 -22.47 2.85
CA GLY A 170 -5.22 -23.45 1.77
C GLY A 170 -5.75 -24.82 2.21
N LEU A 171 -5.55 -25.19 3.47
CA LEU A 171 -6.07 -26.44 4.03
C LEU A 171 -7.57 -26.31 4.33
N TYR A 172 -8.03 -25.18 4.88
CA TYR A 172 -9.47 -24.92 5.04
C TYR A 172 -10.21 -25.03 3.71
N SER A 173 -9.70 -24.39 2.66
CA SER A 173 -10.26 -24.48 1.30
C SER A 173 -10.31 -25.92 0.78
N PHE A 174 -9.23 -26.70 1.00
CA PHE A 174 -9.13 -28.10 0.58
C PHE A 174 -10.19 -28.99 1.25
N TYR A 175 -10.31 -28.93 2.59
CA TYR A 175 -11.27 -29.75 3.32
C TYR A 175 -12.72 -29.35 3.03
N HIS A 176 -12.98 -28.05 2.86
CA HIS A 176 -14.30 -27.54 2.48
C HIS A 176 -14.75 -28.11 1.13
N ASN A 177 -13.92 -27.97 0.09
CA ASN A 177 -14.26 -28.43 -1.26
C ASN A 177 -14.41 -29.95 -1.35
N ASN A 178 -13.55 -30.70 -0.65
CA ASN A 178 -13.67 -32.15 -0.66
C ASN A 178 -14.91 -32.65 0.09
N THR A 179 -15.30 -31.96 1.17
CA THR A 179 -16.54 -32.27 1.91
C THR A 179 -17.76 -32.04 1.03
N GLN A 180 -17.82 -30.91 0.32
CA GLN A 180 -18.88 -30.61 -0.65
C GLN A 180 -18.98 -31.64 -1.77
N ARG A 181 -17.84 -32.20 -2.20
CA ARG A 181 -17.77 -33.22 -3.26
C ARG A 181 -18.03 -34.65 -2.75
N ASN A 182 -18.41 -34.83 -1.48
CA ASN A 182 -18.62 -36.13 -0.85
C ASN A 182 -17.41 -37.08 -0.97
N ILE A 183 -16.20 -36.53 -1.04
CA ILE A 183 -14.97 -37.33 -1.03
C ILE A 183 -14.69 -37.68 0.42
N ARG A 184 -15.18 -38.84 0.89
CA ARG A 184 -14.99 -39.29 2.28
C ARG A 184 -14.23 -40.63 2.40
N PRO A 185 -13.23 -40.72 3.29
CA PRO A 185 -12.56 -39.62 3.99
C PRO A 185 -11.41 -39.07 3.13
N THR A 186 -11.18 -37.76 3.19
CA THR A 186 -10.03 -37.13 2.54
C THR A 186 -8.76 -37.55 3.26
N HIS A 187 -8.02 -38.48 2.68
CA HIS A 187 -6.77 -38.93 3.27
C HIS A 187 -5.58 -38.25 2.62
N THR A 188 -5.48 -38.26 1.30
CA THR A 188 -4.22 -37.86 0.66
C THR A 188 -4.50 -36.97 -0.55
N GLY A 189 -3.69 -35.92 -0.71
CA GLY A 189 -3.82 -34.97 -1.79
C GLY A 189 -2.72 -33.92 -1.74
N LEU A 190 -2.68 -33.09 -2.78
CA LEU A 190 -1.62 -32.11 -2.97
C LEU A 190 -2.26 -30.75 -3.22
N VAL A 191 -2.09 -29.81 -2.29
CA VAL A 191 -2.68 -28.48 -2.41
C VAL A 191 -1.64 -27.52 -3.00
N LEU A 192 -1.99 -26.89 -4.11
CA LEU A 192 -1.28 -25.75 -4.67
C LEU A 192 -2.06 -24.48 -4.30
N SER A 193 -1.54 -23.73 -3.34
CA SER A 193 -2.15 -22.47 -2.86
C SER A 193 -1.34 -21.28 -3.33
N SER A 194 -1.90 -20.36 -4.12
CA SER A 194 -1.21 -19.12 -4.53
C SER A 194 -1.92 -17.88 -3.96
N GLY A 195 -1.33 -17.33 -2.90
CA GLY A 195 -1.80 -16.12 -2.21
C GLY A 195 -1.23 -14.86 -2.83
N TYR A 196 -1.19 -13.74 -2.11
CA TYR A 196 -0.73 -12.46 -2.68
C TYR A 196 0.79 -12.32 -2.76
N HIS A 197 1.53 -12.70 -1.72
CA HIS A 197 3.00 -12.59 -1.72
C HIS A 197 3.73 -13.91 -1.96
N CYS A 198 3.08 -15.05 -1.71
CA CYS A 198 3.73 -16.36 -1.73
C CYS A 198 2.78 -17.43 -2.26
N SER A 199 3.37 -18.44 -2.90
CA SER A 199 2.71 -19.66 -3.32
C SER A 199 3.23 -20.83 -2.49
N HIS A 200 2.37 -21.80 -2.19
CA HIS A 200 2.66 -22.94 -1.31
C HIS A 200 2.27 -24.25 -1.98
N ILE A 201 3.13 -25.25 -1.80
CA ILE A 201 2.88 -26.65 -2.13
C ILE A 201 2.70 -27.36 -0.79
N LEU A 202 1.48 -27.81 -0.52
CA LEU A 202 1.10 -28.43 0.76
C LEU A 202 0.68 -29.88 0.50
N PRO A 203 1.61 -30.85 0.64
CA PRO A 203 1.27 -32.26 0.59
C PRO A 203 0.47 -32.66 1.85
N VAL A 204 -0.68 -33.29 1.66
CA VAL A 204 -1.55 -33.79 2.72
C VAL A 204 -1.55 -35.31 2.64
N ILE A 205 -1.22 -35.98 3.74
CA ILE A 205 -1.17 -37.45 3.85
C ILE A 205 -1.97 -37.86 5.07
N ASN A 206 -2.88 -38.83 4.88
CA ASN A 206 -3.80 -39.32 5.92
C ASN A 206 -4.54 -38.20 6.68
N GLY A 207 -4.92 -37.13 5.99
CA GLY A 207 -5.67 -36.00 6.53
C GLY A 207 -4.82 -35.03 7.36
N ARG A 208 -3.49 -35.08 7.26
CA ARG A 208 -2.60 -34.12 7.90
C ARG A 208 -1.58 -33.55 6.92
N LEU A 209 -1.21 -32.29 7.14
CA LEU A 209 -0.15 -31.63 6.40
C LEU A 209 1.19 -32.30 6.70
N ASP A 210 1.92 -32.71 5.66
CA ASP A 210 3.33 -33.05 5.80
C ASP A 210 4.17 -31.76 5.79
N ALA A 211 4.40 -31.24 6.98
CA ALA A 211 5.15 -30.00 7.20
C ALA A 211 6.63 -30.10 6.79
N VAL A 212 7.22 -31.30 6.75
CA VAL A 212 8.63 -31.50 6.38
C VAL A 212 8.82 -31.27 4.88
N ASN A 213 7.90 -31.80 4.07
CA ASN A 213 7.99 -31.74 2.62
C ASN A 213 7.19 -30.60 1.99
N CYS A 214 6.40 -29.85 2.76
CA CYS A 214 5.79 -28.62 2.26
C CYS A 214 6.85 -27.63 1.76
N LYS A 215 6.49 -26.82 0.76
CA LYS A 215 7.39 -25.84 0.16
C LYS A 215 6.67 -24.53 -0.09
N ARG A 216 7.42 -23.43 0.03
CA ARG A 216 6.99 -22.06 -0.22
C ARG A 216 7.84 -21.49 -1.35
N VAL A 217 7.18 -20.86 -2.31
CA VAL A 217 7.78 -20.07 -3.39
C VAL A 217 7.44 -18.60 -3.12
N ASN A 218 8.45 -17.73 -3.13
CA ASN A 218 8.27 -16.30 -2.81
C ASN A 218 7.84 -15.45 -4.01
N VAL A 219 7.07 -16.06 -4.91
CA VAL A 219 6.53 -15.42 -6.11
C VAL A 219 5.03 -15.69 -6.17
N ALA A 220 4.27 -14.61 -6.28
CA ALA A 220 2.82 -14.63 -6.41
C ALA A 220 2.30 -13.29 -7.00
N GLY A 221 1.06 -12.92 -6.69
CA GLY A 221 0.37 -11.77 -7.29
C GLY A 221 1.03 -10.41 -7.08
N SER A 222 1.62 -10.16 -5.92
CA SER A 222 2.30 -8.89 -5.60
C SER A 222 3.53 -8.67 -6.50
N GLN A 223 4.31 -9.73 -6.71
CA GLN A 223 5.44 -9.71 -7.65
C GLN A 223 4.96 -9.58 -9.09
N ALA A 224 3.87 -10.25 -9.47
CA ALA A 224 3.27 -10.13 -10.80
C ALA A 224 2.79 -8.70 -11.08
N ALA A 225 2.11 -8.06 -10.13
CA ALA A 225 1.60 -6.69 -10.25
C ALA A 225 2.77 -5.69 -10.35
N SER A 226 3.79 -5.85 -9.50
CA SER A 226 4.99 -5.02 -9.54
C SER A 226 5.77 -5.20 -10.85
N TYR A 227 5.83 -6.42 -11.37
CA TYR A 227 6.49 -6.72 -12.63
C TYR A 227 5.75 -6.08 -13.81
N LEU A 228 4.43 -6.26 -13.89
CA LEU A 228 3.59 -5.63 -14.90
C LEU A 228 3.70 -4.10 -14.86
N GLN A 229 3.67 -3.51 -13.66
CA GLN A 229 3.84 -2.08 -13.47
C GLN A 229 5.15 -1.59 -14.10
N ARG A 230 6.27 -2.24 -13.77
CA ARG A 230 7.59 -1.87 -14.30
C ARG A 230 7.67 -2.04 -15.81
N LEU A 231 7.11 -3.13 -16.36
CA LEU A 231 7.07 -3.35 -17.81
C LEU A 231 6.30 -2.23 -18.53
N LEU A 232 5.10 -1.89 -18.05
CA LEU A 232 4.30 -0.84 -18.69
C LEU A 232 4.88 0.55 -18.47
N GLN A 233 5.51 0.82 -17.33
CA GLN A 233 6.23 2.08 -17.08
C GLN A 233 7.43 2.26 -18.01
N LEU A 234 8.16 1.19 -18.31
CA LEU A 234 9.24 1.21 -19.29
C LEU A 234 8.71 1.38 -20.72
N LYS A 235 7.58 0.75 -21.05
CA LYS A 235 6.93 0.87 -22.36
C LYS A 235 6.30 2.25 -22.59
N TYR A 236 5.78 2.89 -21.54
CA TYR A 236 5.11 4.20 -21.58
C TYR A 236 5.66 5.19 -20.53
N PRO A 237 6.88 5.74 -20.71
CA PRO A 237 7.49 6.66 -19.76
C PRO A 237 6.72 7.97 -19.53
N GLY A 238 5.86 8.38 -20.46
CA GLY A 238 4.99 9.56 -20.30
C GLY A 238 3.86 9.35 -19.29
N HIS A 239 3.56 8.10 -18.94
CA HIS A 239 2.39 7.72 -18.14
C HIS A 239 2.75 7.11 -16.78
N LEU A 240 3.99 7.29 -16.30
CA LEU A 240 4.47 6.68 -15.04
C LEU A 240 3.51 6.90 -13.85
N ALA A 241 3.01 8.13 -13.70
CA ALA A 241 2.11 8.49 -12.61
C ALA A 241 0.71 7.87 -12.75
N ALA A 242 0.28 7.52 -13.96
CA ALA A 242 -1.01 6.91 -14.23
C ALA A 242 -0.95 5.37 -14.18
N ILE A 243 0.24 4.77 -14.31
CA ILE A 243 0.48 3.33 -14.21
C ILE A 243 0.73 2.98 -12.74
N THR A 244 -0.35 2.92 -11.97
CA THR A 244 -0.31 2.65 -10.52
C THR A 244 -0.44 1.16 -10.21
N LEU A 245 0.00 0.74 -9.01
CA LEU A 245 -0.02 -0.68 -8.63
C LEU A 245 -1.46 -1.22 -8.59
N SER A 246 -2.41 -0.45 -8.05
CA SER A 246 -3.83 -0.84 -7.98
C SER A 246 -4.42 -1.15 -9.36
N ARG A 247 -4.11 -0.33 -10.37
CA ARG A 247 -4.56 -0.57 -11.76
C ARG A 247 -3.90 -1.79 -12.37
N MET A 248 -2.64 -2.08 -12.01
CA MET A 248 -1.95 -3.26 -12.51
C MET A 248 -2.52 -4.54 -11.90
N GLU A 249 -2.90 -4.51 -10.62
CA GLU A 249 -3.62 -5.62 -9.98
C GLU A 249 -4.97 -5.87 -10.67
N GLU A 250 -5.74 -4.83 -10.99
CA GLU A 250 -6.99 -4.94 -11.77
C GLU A 250 -6.74 -5.55 -13.16
N LEU A 251 -5.73 -5.05 -13.88
CA LEU A 251 -5.35 -5.57 -15.20
C LEU A 251 -4.96 -7.05 -15.13
N LEU A 252 -4.23 -7.47 -14.09
CA LEU A 252 -3.92 -8.87 -13.88
C LEU A 252 -5.19 -9.69 -13.67
N HIS A 253 -6.09 -9.25 -12.78
CA HIS A 253 -7.29 -10.02 -12.45
C HIS A 253 -8.28 -10.14 -13.62
N GLU A 254 -8.48 -9.08 -14.40
CA GLU A 254 -9.55 -9.03 -15.41
C GLU A 254 -9.07 -9.30 -16.84
N HIS A 255 -7.77 -9.08 -17.12
CA HIS A 255 -7.26 -9.09 -18.48
C HIS A 255 -6.08 -10.05 -18.69
N SER A 256 -5.53 -10.67 -17.65
CA SER A 256 -4.42 -11.63 -17.78
C SER A 256 -4.88 -13.07 -17.73
N TYR A 257 -4.06 -13.97 -18.28
CA TYR A 257 -4.35 -15.39 -18.34
C TYR A 257 -3.05 -16.21 -18.29
N THR A 258 -3.17 -17.50 -17.95
CA THR A 258 -2.06 -18.44 -17.98
C THR A 258 -2.08 -19.21 -19.29
N ALA A 259 -1.00 -19.06 -20.07
CA ALA A 259 -0.84 -19.85 -21.29
C ALA A 259 -0.63 -21.33 -20.94
N VAL A 260 -1.38 -22.21 -21.61
CA VAL A 260 -1.19 -23.65 -21.50
C VAL A 260 0.20 -24.00 -22.00
N ASP A 261 0.55 -23.64 -23.25
CA ASP A 261 1.93 -23.66 -23.75
C ASP A 261 2.46 -22.24 -23.95
N TYR A 262 3.42 -21.85 -23.12
CA TYR A 262 3.98 -20.50 -23.15
C TYR A 262 4.70 -20.19 -24.47
N HIS A 263 5.49 -21.13 -25.01
CA HIS A 263 6.25 -20.89 -26.23
C HIS A 263 5.34 -20.85 -27.46
N GLU A 264 4.42 -21.81 -27.57
CA GLU A 264 3.46 -21.84 -28.67
C GLU A 264 2.56 -20.58 -28.67
N GLU A 265 2.12 -20.15 -27.49
CA GLU A 265 1.31 -18.94 -27.37
C GLU A 265 2.10 -17.71 -27.82
N LEU A 266 3.37 -17.57 -27.41
CA LEU A 266 4.24 -16.47 -27.87
C LEU A 266 4.46 -16.46 -29.39
N GLU A 267 4.50 -17.62 -30.06
CA GLU A 267 4.58 -17.68 -31.52
C GLU A 267 3.32 -17.07 -32.18
N LYS A 268 2.14 -17.28 -31.60
CA LYS A 268 0.89 -16.66 -32.11
C LYS A 268 0.95 -15.14 -32.04
N TRP A 269 1.51 -14.58 -30.97
CA TRP A 269 1.68 -13.14 -30.78
C TRP A 269 2.61 -12.46 -31.79
N ARG A 270 3.36 -13.22 -32.60
CA ARG A 270 4.17 -12.67 -33.70
C ARG A 270 3.35 -12.30 -34.93
N SER A 271 2.16 -12.88 -35.11
CA SER A 271 1.26 -12.55 -36.22
C SER A 271 0.62 -11.16 -35.99
N PRO A 272 0.70 -10.24 -36.98
CA PRO A 272 0.02 -8.95 -36.90
C PRO A 272 -1.49 -9.07 -36.72
N GLU A 273 -2.12 -10.03 -37.40
CA GLU A 273 -3.56 -10.28 -37.32
C GLU A 273 -3.98 -10.77 -35.93
N PHE A 274 -3.16 -11.62 -35.31
CA PHE A 274 -3.38 -12.06 -33.94
C PHE A 274 -3.19 -10.90 -32.95
N TYR A 275 -2.12 -10.11 -33.11
CA TYR A 275 -1.86 -8.95 -32.28
C TYR A 275 -3.02 -7.95 -32.30
N GLU A 276 -3.50 -7.56 -33.48
CA GLU A 276 -4.58 -6.57 -33.61
C GLU A 276 -5.89 -7.03 -32.97
N ARG A 277 -6.15 -8.35 -32.97
CA ARG A 277 -7.35 -8.95 -32.39
C ARG A 277 -7.26 -9.11 -30.87
N GLU A 278 -6.12 -9.54 -30.36
CA GLU A 278 -5.96 -9.95 -28.96
C GLU A 278 -5.35 -8.87 -28.05
N VAL A 279 -4.81 -7.78 -28.62
CA VAL A 279 -4.26 -6.68 -27.82
C VAL A 279 -5.37 -5.96 -27.06
N HIS A 280 -5.21 -5.81 -25.75
CA HIS A 280 -6.12 -5.01 -24.94
C HIS A 280 -5.65 -3.56 -24.95
N ARG A 281 -6.56 -2.64 -25.28
CA ARG A 281 -6.30 -1.19 -25.21
C ARG A 281 -6.92 -0.63 -23.94
N MET A 282 -6.11 -0.47 -22.90
CA MET A 282 -6.55 0.04 -21.60
C MET A 282 -6.51 1.57 -21.61
N GLN A 283 -7.65 2.22 -21.43
CA GLN A 283 -7.76 3.67 -21.40
C GLN A 283 -7.38 4.21 -20.02
N LEU A 284 -6.31 4.99 -19.96
CA LEU A 284 -5.96 5.79 -18.78
C LEU A 284 -6.82 7.06 -18.72
N PRO A 285 -7.01 7.62 -17.51
CA PRO A 285 -7.64 8.92 -17.36
C PRO A 285 -6.80 9.99 -18.05
N PHE A 286 -7.46 10.85 -18.82
CA PHE A 286 -6.84 12.00 -19.46
C PHE A 286 -7.72 13.23 -19.32
N SER A 287 -7.09 14.39 -19.22
CA SER A 287 -7.79 15.67 -19.35
C SER A 287 -7.76 16.08 -20.82
N GLY A 288 -8.88 16.55 -21.37
CA GLY A 288 -8.94 17.08 -22.73
C GLY A 288 -8.09 18.35 -22.95
N LYS A 289 -7.42 18.85 -21.90
CA LYS A 289 -6.43 19.93 -22.01
C LYS A 289 -5.11 19.34 -22.48
N VAL A 290 -4.73 19.66 -23.71
CA VAL A 290 -3.51 19.18 -24.36
C VAL A 290 -2.27 19.48 -23.50
N PRO A 291 -1.54 18.46 -22.99
CA PRO A 291 -0.22 18.67 -22.40
C PRO A 291 0.70 19.15 -23.52
N GLY A 292 1.07 20.44 -23.51
CA GLY A 292 1.84 21.05 -24.60
C GLY A 292 1.01 21.81 -25.63
N GLY A 293 -0.30 22.00 -25.42
CA GLY A 293 -0.95 23.19 -25.92
C GLY A 293 -0.30 24.36 -25.20
N GLY A 294 0.75 24.92 -25.79
CA GLY A 294 1.42 26.10 -25.27
C GLY A 294 0.33 27.13 -25.01
N VAL A 295 0.03 27.38 -23.74
CA VAL A 295 -0.48 28.68 -23.31
C VAL A 295 0.41 29.65 -24.07
N SER A 296 -0.18 30.41 -25.00
CA SER A 296 0.55 31.31 -25.89
C SER A 296 1.61 32.04 -25.06
N VAL A 297 2.79 32.30 -25.63
CA VAL A 297 3.81 33.11 -24.94
C VAL A 297 3.16 34.37 -24.35
N GLU A 298 2.16 34.93 -25.05
CA GLU A 298 1.32 36.03 -24.58
C GLU A 298 0.50 35.67 -23.33
N GLU A 299 -0.23 34.55 -23.30
CA GLU A 299 -1.09 34.20 -22.16
C GLU A 299 -0.24 33.83 -20.91
N ARG A 300 0.99 33.32 -21.11
CA ARG A 300 1.95 33.06 -20.01
C ARG A 300 2.60 34.35 -19.50
N GLN A 301 2.91 35.28 -20.41
CA GLN A 301 3.37 36.63 -20.08
C GLN A 301 2.27 37.43 -19.37
N GLU A 302 1.02 37.30 -19.79
CA GLU A 302 -0.13 38.00 -19.24
C GLU A 302 -0.47 37.51 -17.84
N ARG A 303 -0.44 36.20 -17.58
CA ARG A 303 -0.60 35.65 -16.22
C ARG A 303 0.54 36.08 -15.29
N ARG A 304 1.78 36.09 -15.79
CA ARG A 304 2.93 36.61 -15.02
C ARG A 304 2.77 38.12 -14.76
N ALA A 305 2.31 38.89 -15.74
CA ALA A 305 2.05 40.32 -15.60
C ALA A 305 0.90 40.61 -14.61
N GLN A 306 -0.17 39.81 -14.63
CA GLN A 306 -1.28 39.91 -13.67
C GLN A 306 -0.83 39.54 -12.25
N GLN A 307 -0.01 38.51 -12.08
CA GLN A 307 0.56 38.15 -10.78
C GLN A 307 1.50 39.24 -10.26
N LEU A 308 2.35 39.80 -11.13
CA LEU A 308 3.22 40.92 -10.76
C LEU A 308 2.41 42.16 -10.35
N ARG A 309 1.36 42.51 -11.11
CA ARG A 309 0.48 43.65 -10.79
C ARG A 309 -0.21 43.46 -9.45
N ARG A 310 -0.77 42.29 -9.16
CA ARG A 310 -1.37 41.99 -7.85
C ARG A 310 -0.35 42.09 -6.71
N LEU A 311 0.88 41.63 -6.93
CA LEU A 311 1.93 41.74 -5.93
C LEU A 311 2.37 43.20 -5.72
N GLN A 312 2.46 44.00 -6.80
CA GLN A 312 2.73 45.44 -6.74
C GLN A 312 1.62 46.20 -6.00
N GLU A 313 0.36 45.86 -6.24
CA GLU A 313 -0.81 46.46 -5.58
C GLU A 313 -0.83 46.14 -4.08
N ILE A 314 -0.58 44.88 -3.69
CA ILE A 314 -0.45 44.48 -2.28
C ILE A 314 0.72 45.20 -1.61
N ASN A 315 1.86 45.33 -2.28
CA ASN A 315 3.02 46.02 -1.73
C ASN A 315 2.82 47.55 -1.66
N ALA A 316 2.11 48.16 -2.61
CA ALA A 316 1.75 49.57 -2.57
C ALA A 316 0.81 49.85 -1.39
N ARG A 317 -0.24 49.04 -1.22
CA ARG A 317 -1.16 49.14 -0.10
C ARG A 317 -0.48 48.99 1.25
N ARG A 318 0.44 48.02 1.40
CA ARG A 318 1.24 47.86 2.63
C ARG A 318 2.14 49.07 2.92
N ARG A 319 2.69 49.72 1.88
CA ARG A 319 3.50 50.94 2.05
C ARG A 319 2.65 52.12 2.50
N GLU A 320 1.45 52.26 1.94
CA GLU A 320 0.49 53.30 2.32
C GLU A 320 -0.01 53.11 3.76
N GLU A 321 -0.40 51.88 4.14
CA GLU A 321 -0.81 51.54 5.51
C GLU A 321 0.31 51.81 6.52
N LYS A 322 1.57 51.49 6.17
CA LYS A 322 2.73 51.80 7.01
C LYS A 322 2.95 53.31 7.15
N LEU A 323 2.87 54.07 6.06
CA LEU A 323 3.02 55.52 6.10
C LEU A 323 1.94 56.17 6.97
N GLN A 324 0.70 55.68 6.90
CA GLN A 324 -0.39 56.15 7.73
C GLN A 324 -0.13 55.88 9.22
N GLN A 325 0.33 54.68 9.57
CA GLN A 325 0.70 54.36 10.95
C GLN A 325 1.86 55.21 11.47
N ASP A 326 2.88 55.44 10.64
CA ASP A 326 4.02 56.28 10.99
C ASP A 326 3.59 57.75 11.18
N GLN A 327 2.65 58.26 10.36
CA GLN A 327 2.06 59.59 10.51
C GLN A 327 1.24 59.72 11.81
N GLU A 328 0.33 58.78 12.09
CA GLU A 328 -0.45 58.80 13.35
C GLU A 328 0.42 58.69 14.60
N ARG A 329 1.56 57.99 14.49
CA ARG A 329 2.53 57.91 15.57
C ARG A 329 3.28 59.23 15.73
N LEU A 330 3.67 59.87 14.63
CA LEU A 330 4.28 61.19 14.65
C LEU A 330 3.35 62.23 15.28
N ASP A 331 2.07 62.27 14.89
CA ASP A 331 1.09 63.21 15.43
C ASP A 331 0.91 63.03 16.95
N ARG A 332 0.90 61.77 17.42
CA ARG A 332 0.86 61.47 18.86
C ARG A 332 2.09 61.99 19.61
N LEU A 333 3.28 61.88 19.02
CA LEU A 333 4.51 62.35 19.64
C LEU A 333 4.58 63.89 19.65
N LEU A 334 4.14 64.54 18.57
CA LEU A 334 4.03 66.00 18.50
C LEU A 334 3.05 66.54 19.53
N ALA A 335 1.91 65.87 19.75
CA ALA A 335 0.98 66.25 20.82
C ALA A 335 1.59 66.14 22.22
N VAL A 336 2.52 65.21 22.44
CA VAL A 336 3.29 65.15 23.69
C VAL A 336 4.30 66.28 23.77
N GLN A 337 4.94 66.66 22.66
CA GLN A 337 5.83 67.82 22.60
C GLN A 337 5.07 69.13 22.89
N GLU A 338 3.85 69.31 22.39
CA GLU A 338 3.03 70.49 22.68
C GLU A 338 2.74 70.66 24.18
N LEU A 339 2.54 69.55 24.92
CA LEU A 339 2.37 69.60 26.37
C LEU A 339 3.61 70.16 27.10
N LEU A 340 4.80 69.96 26.54
CA LEU A 340 6.04 70.55 27.04
C LEU A 340 6.09 72.04 26.74
N ASP A 341 5.74 72.44 25.52
CA ASP A 341 5.73 73.84 25.08
C ASP A 341 4.68 74.69 25.84
N ASP A 342 3.54 74.09 26.19
CA ASP A 342 2.48 74.70 27.02
C ASP A 342 2.80 74.72 28.53
N GLY A 343 3.95 74.15 28.94
CA GLY A 343 4.43 74.17 30.33
C GLY A 343 3.73 73.18 31.27
N LEU A 344 2.98 72.20 30.75
CA LEU A 344 2.24 71.20 31.53
C LEU A 344 3.12 69.98 31.88
N LEU A 345 4.16 70.21 32.68
CA LEU A 345 5.24 69.23 32.95
C LEU A 345 4.78 67.91 33.58
N ASP A 346 3.77 67.90 34.46
CA ASP A 346 3.29 66.66 35.09
C ASP A 346 2.61 65.72 34.09
N GLN A 347 1.85 66.29 33.14
CA GLN A 347 1.19 65.51 32.08
C GLN A 347 2.20 65.04 31.04
N PHE A 348 3.18 65.88 30.72
CA PHE A 348 4.30 65.52 29.85
C PHE A 348 5.08 64.32 30.39
N HIS A 349 5.55 64.35 31.65
CA HIS A 349 6.30 63.23 32.24
C HIS A 349 5.48 61.93 32.27
N LYS A 350 4.18 62.01 32.57
CA LYS A 350 3.31 60.83 32.56
C LYS A 350 3.21 60.21 31.16
N ARG A 351 3.06 61.02 30.12
CA ARG A 351 3.03 60.54 28.72
C ARG A 351 4.38 59.99 28.26
N LEU A 352 5.48 60.58 28.73
CA LEU A 352 6.83 60.11 28.44
C LEU A 352 7.06 58.67 28.95
N VAL A 353 6.60 58.39 30.18
CA VAL A 353 6.64 57.05 30.78
C VAL A 353 5.72 56.07 30.05
N GLU A 354 4.51 56.49 29.65
CA GLU A 354 3.60 55.66 28.84
C GLU A 354 4.21 55.26 27.49
N LEU A 355 5.02 56.14 26.90
CA LEU A 355 5.76 55.88 25.66
C LEU A 355 7.11 55.19 25.87
N ASN A 356 7.48 54.95 27.13
CA ASN A 356 8.73 54.29 27.55
C ASN A 356 9.98 54.99 26.99
N MET A 357 10.01 56.33 27.05
CA MET A 357 11.15 57.17 26.68
C MET A 357 11.71 57.83 27.95
N ASP A 358 13.03 57.99 28.02
CA ASP A 358 13.70 58.37 29.27
C ASP A 358 13.98 59.88 29.36
N SER A 359 13.92 60.61 28.23
CA SER A 359 14.18 62.06 28.19
C SER A 359 13.44 62.81 27.09
N ALA A 360 13.27 64.12 27.26
CA ALA A 360 12.70 65.01 26.24
C ALA A 360 13.59 65.11 24.98
N GLU A 361 14.91 64.97 25.13
CA GLU A 361 15.88 64.98 24.02
C GLU A 361 15.73 63.73 23.13
N GLU A 362 15.46 62.57 23.75
CA GLU A 362 15.16 61.33 23.06
C GLU A 362 13.83 61.44 22.27
N LEU A 363 12.81 62.05 22.88
CA LEU A 363 11.53 62.35 22.21
C LEU A 363 11.76 63.21 20.96
N GLN A 364 12.53 64.29 21.06
CA GLN A 364 12.81 65.18 19.92
C GLN A 364 13.59 64.49 18.81
N SER A 365 14.60 63.68 19.16
CA SER A 365 15.39 62.91 18.19
C SER A 365 14.53 61.90 17.44
N TYR A 366 13.59 61.26 18.14
CA TYR A 366 12.68 60.30 17.54
C TYR A 366 11.65 60.96 16.62
N ILE A 367 11.09 62.11 17.03
CA ILE A 367 10.20 62.93 16.21
C ILE A 367 10.91 63.33 14.90
N ASN A 368 12.14 63.86 14.97
CA ASN A 368 12.88 64.28 13.78
C ASN A 368 13.18 63.12 12.83
N LYS A 369 13.55 61.94 13.36
CA LYS A 369 13.78 60.74 12.54
C LYS A 369 12.49 60.25 11.88
N LEU A 370 11.38 60.26 12.62
CA LEU A 370 10.10 59.80 12.12
C LEU A 370 9.52 60.78 11.08
N GLN A 371 9.67 62.10 11.29
CA GLN A 371 9.35 63.14 10.30
C GLN A 371 10.08 62.92 8.99
N LEU A 372 11.39 62.68 9.04
CA LEU A 372 12.19 62.41 7.84
C LEU A 372 11.74 61.13 7.13
N ALA A 373 11.43 60.07 7.90
CA ALA A 373 10.95 58.80 7.35
C ALA A 373 9.59 58.94 6.66
N VAL A 374 8.66 59.69 7.27
CA VAL A 374 7.34 59.99 6.71
C VAL A 374 7.46 60.85 5.44
N GLU A 375 8.32 61.86 5.45
CA GLU A 375 8.54 62.72 4.27
C GLU A 375 9.15 61.94 3.09
N GLN A 376 10.14 61.08 3.36
CA GLN A 376 10.70 60.16 2.37
C GLN A 376 9.67 59.14 1.87
N GLY A 377 8.82 58.62 2.76
CA GLY A 377 7.73 57.71 2.40
C GLY A 377 6.70 58.37 1.49
N ARG A 378 6.33 59.63 1.77
CA ARG A 378 5.41 60.42 0.95
C ARG A 378 6.01 60.75 -0.41
N GLN A 379 7.29 61.10 -0.48
CA GLN A 379 7.99 61.31 -1.75
C GLN A 379 8.02 60.03 -2.61
N LYS A 380 8.20 58.86 -2.01
CA LYS A 380 8.21 57.58 -2.73
C LYS A 380 6.84 57.18 -3.28
N LEU A 381 5.74 57.53 -2.61
CA LEU A 381 4.38 57.34 -3.14
C LEU A 381 4.08 58.32 -4.30
N LEU A 382 4.52 59.57 -4.20
CA LEU A 382 4.34 60.57 -5.26
C LEU A 382 5.14 60.22 -6.54
N HIS A 383 6.30 59.59 -6.40
CA HIS A 383 7.12 59.15 -7.54
C HIS A 383 6.73 57.76 -8.08
N SER A 384 5.84 57.00 -7.41
CA SER A 384 5.44 55.66 -7.89
C SER A 384 4.36 55.68 -8.98
N ASP A 385 3.67 56.80 -9.19
CA ASP A 385 2.64 56.94 -10.22
C ASP A 385 3.14 57.57 -11.54
N GLY A 386 4.43 57.92 -11.63
CA GLY A 386 4.95 58.77 -12.71
C GLY A 386 6.26 58.35 -13.39
N ALA A 387 6.81 57.17 -13.15
CA ALA A 387 8.05 56.74 -13.80
C ALA A 387 7.98 55.32 -14.35
N ASP A 388 7.99 55.24 -15.67
CA ASP A 388 8.27 54.06 -16.47
C ASP A 388 9.56 53.37 -15.98
N GLY A 389 9.52 52.04 -16.01
CA GLY A 389 10.43 51.18 -15.26
C GLY A 389 11.92 51.37 -15.52
N LYS A 390 12.68 51.55 -14.44
CA LYS A 390 14.05 51.05 -14.30
C LYS A 390 14.26 50.60 -12.85
N MET A 391 14.31 49.29 -12.63
CA MET A 391 14.89 48.69 -11.43
C MET A 391 16.35 48.36 -11.75
N GLU A 392 17.27 48.77 -10.89
CA GLU A 392 18.64 48.27 -10.91
C GLU A 392 18.68 46.79 -10.47
N PRO A 393 19.52 45.94 -11.07
CA PRO A 393 19.66 44.56 -10.64
C PRO A 393 20.50 44.48 -9.38
N MET A 394 20.00 43.73 -8.39
CA MET A 394 20.80 43.28 -7.26
C MET A 394 21.57 42.02 -7.68
N ASP A 395 22.87 42.08 -7.42
CA ASP A 395 23.89 41.07 -7.64
C ASP A 395 23.63 39.79 -6.82
N GLU A 396 23.50 38.65 -7.51
CA GLU A 396 23.83 37.33 -6.94
C GLU A 396 24.57 36.52 -8.01
N GLY A 397 25.79 36.13 -7.67
CA GLY A 397 26.77 35.56 -8.56
C GLY A 397 26.64 34.05 -8.83
N ASP A 398 27.35 33.71 -9.91
CA ASP A 398 27.98 32.45 -10.33
C ASP A 398 27.16 31.18 -10.57
N GLY A 399 27.21 30.72 -11.82
CA GLY A 399 26.87 29.34 -12.16
C GLY A 399 26.70 28.95 -13.63
N VAL A 400 27.74 29.18 -14.46
CA VAL A 400 28.08 28.41 -15.69
C VAL A 400 27.40 28.79 -17.03
N ALA A 401 28.27 29.20 -17.96
CA ALA A 401 28.04 29.55 -19.36
C ALA A 401 27.83 28.34 -20.28
N LEU A 402 27.17 28.55 -21.44
CA LEU A 402 27.64 28.22 -22.81
C LEU A 402 26.49 28.32 -23.84
N MET A 403 26.54 29.32 -24.73
CA MET A 403 26.62 29.13 -26.20
C MET A 403 26.58 30.48 -26.94
N ASP A 404 27.47 30.61 -27.92
CA ASP A 404 27.80 31.80 -28.73
C ASP A 404 26.64 32.36 -29.59
N PRO A 405 26.62 33.68 -29.87
CA PRO A 405 25.71 34.32 -30.81
C PRO A 405 26.41 34.58 -32.16
N ASP A 406 26.42 33.60 -33.06
CA ASP A 406 26.82 33.81 -34.45
C ASP A 406 25.93 32.99 -35.39
N PHE A 407 24.72 33.48 -35.66
CA PHE A 407 23.99 33.17 -36.89
C PHE A 407 23.22 34.42 -37.34
N PRO A 408 23.47 34.92 -38.57
CA PRO A 408 22.74 36.08 -39.10
C PRO A 408 21.28 35.71 -39.37
N GLU A 409 20.40 36.59 -38.92
CA GLU A 409 18.96 36.60 -39.15
C GLU A 409 18.71 36.94 -40.63
N ASP A 410 18.65 35.92 -41.50
CA ASP A 410 18.22 36.11 -42.88
C ASP A 410 17.23 35.02 -43.32
N THR A 411 15.97 35.46 -43.49
CA THR A 411 14.95 34.91 -44.39
C THR A 411 14.67 33.40 -44.35
N LEU A 412 13.73 32.98 -43.51
CA LEU A 412 13.02 31.71 -43.72
C LEU A 412 11.92 31.90 -44.78
N PRO A 413 11.82 31.01 -45.79
CA PRO A 413 10.76 31.08 -46.78
C PRO A 413 9.40 30.72 -46.15
N GLU A 414 8.34 31.41 -46.56
CA GLU A 414 6.97 31.10 -46.20
C GLU A 414 6.69 29.60 -46.38
N LYS A 415 6.30 28.92 -45.29
CA LYS A 415 5.88 27.52 -45.34
C LYS A 415 4.64 27.41 -46.23
N PRO A 416 4.59 26.45 -47.19
CA PRO A 416 3.39 26.21 -47.95
C PRO A 416 2.26 25.75 -47.00
N ALA A 417 1.17 26.51 -47.02
CA ALA A 417 -0.09 26.15 -46.37
C ALA A 417 -0.70 24.93 -47.08
N ASN A 418 -0.38 23.73 -46.57
CA ASN A 418 -1.21 22.51 -46.56
C ASN A 418 -0.35 21.26 -46.31
N VAL A 419 0.30 21.20 -45.14
CA VAL A 419 0.66 19.91 -44.54
C VAL A 419 -0.42 19.61 -43.53
N VAL A 420 -1.30 18.66 -43.83
CA VAL A 420 -2.23 18.10 -42.84
C VAL A 420 -1.36 17.45 -41.76
N GLN A 421 -1.13 18.15 -40.65
CA GLN A 421 -0.52 17.54 -39.49
C GLN A 421 -1.48 16.45 -38.99
N PRO A 422 -1.01 15.21 -38.77
CA PRO A 422 -1.85 14.18 -38.16
C PRO A 422 -2.36 14.73 -36.82
N MET A 423 -3.67 14.82 -36.70
CA MET A 423 -4.34 15.39 -35.55
C MET A 423 -3.98 14.55 -34.32
N PHE A 424 -3.25 15.13 -33.37
CA PHE A 424 -2.85 14.43 -32.15
C PHE A 424 -4.09 14.07 -31.33
N ASN A 425 -4.45 12.79 -31.29
CA ASN A 425 -5.58 12.32 -30.51
C ASN A 425 -5.14 12.07 -29.05
N MET A 426 -5.61 12.94 -28.15
CA MET A 426 -5.31 12.86 -26.72
C MET A 426 -5.76 11.54 -26.08
N ALA A 427 -6.91 11.04 -26.49
CA ALA A 427 -7.49 9.82 -25.94
C ALA A 427 -6.61 8.62 -26.30
N GLU A 428 -6.22 8.53 -27.58
CA GLU A 428 -5.30 7.48 -28.08
C GLU A 428 -3.92 7.57 -27.42
N TYR A 429 -3.39 8.77 -27.17
CA TYR A 429 -2.13 8.93 -26.46
C TYR A 429 -2.16 8.33 -25.05
N HIS A 430 -3.32 8.34 -24.38
CA HIS A 430 -3.53 7.79 -23.04
C HIS A 430 -4.02 6.33 -23.06
N GLN A 431 -3.87 5.61 -24.17
CA GLN A 431 -4.16 4.18 -24.23
C GLN A 431 -2.89 3.35 -23.99
N LEU A 432 -2.96 2.41 -23.06
CA LEU A 432 -1.95 1.38 -22.88
C LEU A 432 -2.33 0.16 -23.72
N PHE A 433 -1.48 -0.18 -24.67
CA PHE A 433 -1.59 -1.42 -25.44
C PHE A 433 -0.90 -2.53 -24.67
N VAL A 434 -1.69 -3.51 -24.23
CA VAL A 434 -1.30 -4.64 -23.39
C VAL A 434 -1.49 -5.92 -24.21
N GLY A 435 -0.39 -6.52 -24.64
CA GLY A 435 -0.37 -7.70 -25.49
C GLY A 435 0.19 -8.88 -24.70
N THR A 436 1.44 -9.26 -25.01
CA THR A 436 2.12 -10.39 -24.37
C THR A 436 2.30 -10.23 -22.86
N GLU A 437 2.25 -9.01 -22.34
CA GLU A 437 2.29 -8.74 -20.90
C GLU A 437 1.17 -9.48 -20.14
N ARG A 438 0.02 -9.72 -20.79
CA ARG A 438 -1.15 -10.44 -20.24
C ARG A 438 -0.87 -11.91 -19.87
N LEU A 439 0.06 -12.57 -20.57
CA LEU A 439 0.49 -13.94 -20.24
C LEU A 439 1.87 -13.99 -19.58
N ARG A 440 2.73 -13.02 -19.88
CA ARG A 440 4.10 -12.96 -19.38
C ARG A 440 4.15 -12.69 -17.88
N CYS A 441 3.24 -11.88 -17.34
CA CYS A 441 3.22 -11.56 -15.92
C CYS A 441 2.73 -12.75 -15.06
N PRO A 442 1.66 -13.48 -15.41
CA PRO A 442 1.32 -14.73 -14.71
C PRO A 442 2.37 -15.84 -14.88
N GLU A 443 3.13 -15.86 -15.98
CA GLU A 443 4.17 -16.90 -16.22
C GLU A 443 5.26 -16.92 -15.14
N ILE A 444 5.46 -15.84 -14.37
CA ILE A 444 6.45 -15.82 -13.29
C ILE A 444 6.18 -16.87 -12.20
N LEU A 445 4.94 -17.35 -12.06
CA LEU A 445 4.61 -18.46 -11.16
C LEU A 445 5.29 -19.76 -11.58
N PHE A 446 5.54 -19.93 -12.88
CA PHE A 446 6.18 -21.11 -13.47
C PHE A 446 7.66 -20.86 -13.80
N GLN A 447 8.01 -19.61 -14.16
CA GLN A 447 9.36 -19.19 -14.51
C GLN A 447 9.77 -17.91 -13.74
N PRO A 448 10.10 -18.02 -12.43
CA PRO A 448 10.56 -16.88 -11.61
C PRO A 448 11.77 -16.12 -12.16
N SER A 449 12.61 -16.78 -12.96
CA SER A 449 13.77 -16.18 -13.60
C SER A 449 13.43 -14.99 -14.51
N LEU A 450 12.19 -14.88 -14.99
CA LEU A 450 11.71 -13.72 -15.77
C LEU A 450 11.77 -12.39 -14.98
N THR A 451 11.71 -12.45 -13.65
CA THR A 451 11.87 -11.30 -12.76
C THR A 451 13.27 -11.22 -12.14
N GLY A 452 14.18 -12.12 -12.51
CA GLY A 452 15.51 -12.24 -11.92
C GLY A 452 15.52 -12.91 -10.54
N GLU A 453 14.47 -13.65 -10.19
CA GLU A 453 14.44 -14.44 -8.94
C GLU A 453 15.07 -15.81 -9.18
N ASP A 454 16.11 -16.15 -8.40
CA ASP A 454 16.82 -17.43 -8.47
C ASP A 454 16.07 -18.52 -7.65
N GLN A 455 14.77 -18.65 -7.85
CA GLN A 455 13.92 -19.65 -7.21
C GLN A 455 13.27 -20.56 -8.25
N MET A 456 12.95 -21.78 -7.83
CA MET A 456 12.20 -22.74 -8.64
C MET A 456 10.77 -22.25 -8.88
N GLY A 457 10.23 -22.55 -10.05
CA GLY A 457 8.81 -22.33 -10.34
C GLY A 457 7.89 -23.23 -9.51
N LEU A 458 6.59 -22.94 -9.54
CA LEU A 458 5.57 -23.70 -8.81
C LEU A 458 5.60 -25.19 -9.17
N MET A 459 5.65 -25.52 -10.46
CA MET A 459 5.60 -26.91 -10.95
C MET A 459 6.93 -27.64 -10.79
N GLU A 460 8.05 -26.93 -10.94
CA GLU A 460 9.38 -27.48 -10.65
C GLU A 460 9.52 -27.81 -9.16
N THR A 461 9.04 -26.91 -8.29
CA THR A 461 8.98 -27.15 -6.84
C THR A 461 8.08 -28.34 -6.53
N LEU A 462 6.95 -28.48 -7.23
CA LEU A 462 6.06 -29.63 -7.09
C LEU A 462 6.76 -30.95 -7.43
N GLN A 463 7.49 -30.99 -8.54
CA GLN A 463 8.27 -32.16 -8.94
C GLN A 463 9.32 -32.52 -7.87
N TYR A 464 10.01 -31.53 -7.33
CA TYR A 464 10.95 -31.72 -6.23
C TYR A 464 10.28 -32.29 -4.97
N VAL A 465 9.09 -31.81 -4.63
CA VAL A 465 8.30 -32.33 -3.49
C VAL A 465 7.89 -33.77 -3.74
N LEU A 466 7.36 -34.10 -4.93
CA LEU A 466 6.95 -35.47 -5.27
C LEU A 466 8.13 -36.46 -5.22
N ALA A 467 9.34 -36.02 -5.61
CA ALA A 467 10.54 -36.83 -5.54
C ALA A 467 10.94 -37.25 -4.11
N ARG A 468 10.33 -36.68 -3.07
CA ARG A 468 10.54 -37.07 -1.65
C ARG A 468 9.68 -38.25 -1.21
N TYR A 469 8.71 -38.67 -2.02
CA TYR A 469 7.74 -39.70 -1.69
C TYR A 469 7.96 -40.99 -2.48
N SER A 470 7.49 -42.12 -1.95
CA SER A 470 7.48 -43.40 -2.67
C SER A 470 6.54 -43.34 -3.89
N PRO A 471 6.72 -44.19 -4.92
CA PRO A 471 5.84 -44.21 -6.09
C PRO A 471 4.35 -44.33 -5.74
N GLU A 472 4.00 -45.12 -4.73
CA GLU A 472 2.63 -45.33 -4.25
C GLU A 472 2.07 -44.06 -3.60
N GLN A 473 2.89 -43.39 -2.79
CA GLN A 473 2.52 -42.11 -2.17
C GLN A 473 2.37 -41.01 -3.22
N GLN A 474 3.25 -40.96 -4.22
CA GLN A 474 3.14 -40.01 -5.30
C GLN A 474 1.81 -40.19 -6.05
N GLU A 475 1.42 -41.41 -6.39
CA GLU A 475 0.14 -41.70 -7.05
C GLU A 475 -1.05 -41.26 -6.18
N ALA A 476 -1.00 -41.55 -4.88
CA ALA A 476 -2.04 -41.11 -3.95
C ALA A 476 -2.14 -39.57 -3.86
N LEU A 477 -1.00 -38.85 -3.82
CA LEU A 477 -0.97 -37.39 -3.78
C LEU A 477 -1.53 -36.75 -5.06
N VAL A 478 -1.14 -37.26 -6.23
CA VAL A 478 -1.59 -36.69 -7.52
C VAL A 478 -3.00 -37.12 -7.93
N SER A 479 -3.56 -38.15 -7.28
CA SER A 479 -4.98 -38.51 -7.43
C SER A 479 -5.94 -37.39 -6.98
N ASN A 480 -5.44 -36.41 -6.21
CA ASN A 480 -6.17 -35.22 -5.80
C ASN A 480 -5.24 -33.99 -5.70
N VAL A 481 -4.91 -33.40 -6.85
CA VAL A 481 -4.24 -32.09 -6.89
C VAL A 481 -5.29 -30.99 -6.82
N PHE A 482 -5.20 -30.15 -5.80
CA PHE A 482 -6.20 -29.12 -5.51
C PHE A 482 -5.60 -27.71 -5.64
N LEU A 483 -6.22 -26.86 -6.45
CA LEU A 483 -5.78 -25.49 -6.73
C LEU A 483 -6.64 -24.49 -5.96
N THR A 484 -6.01 -23.63 -5.16
CA THR A 484 -6.71 -22.60 -4.36
C THR A 484 -5.89 -21.31 -4.24
N GLY A 485 -6.53 -20.23 -3.78
CA GLY A 485 -5.92 -18.92 -3.63
C GLY A 485 -6.20 -18.01 -4.84
N GLY A 486 -6.12 -16.69 -4.59
CA GLY A 486 -6.55 -15.67 -5.55
C GLY A 486 -5.85 -15.77 -6.91
N ASN A 487 -4.56 -16.12 -6.93
CA ASN A 487 -3.77 -16.21 -8.17
C ASN A 487 -3.98 -17.51 -8.94
N MET A 488 -4.74 -18.49 -8.41
CA MET A 488 -5.11 -19.67 -9.19
C MET A 488 -6.30 -19.42 -10.14
N GLN A 489 -6.90 -18.23 -10.07
CA GLN A 489 -8.08 -17.87 -10.87
C GLN A 489 -7.77 -17.44 -12.30
N TYR A 490 -6.48 -17.32 -12.68
CA TYR A 490 -6.13 -17.00 -14.06
C TYR A 490 -6.73 -18.05 -15.01
N PRO A 491 -7.42 -17.62 -16.08
CA PRO A 491 -7.90 -18.55 -17.10
C PRO A 491 -6.75 -19.38 -17.66
N GLY A 492 -6.95 -20.69 -17.85
CA GLY A 492 -5.93 -21.62 -18.33
C GLY A 492 -5.01 -22.21 -17.25
N MET A 493 -5.13 -21.78 -15.99
CA MET A 493 -4.29 -22.28 -14.88
C MET A 493 -4.44 -23.78 -14.67
N LYS A 494 -5.68 -24.30 -14.67
CA LYS A 494 -5.95 -25.73 -14.45
C LYS A 494 -5.31 -26.57 -15.56
N GLU A 495 -5.55 -26.20 -16.81
CA GLU A 495 -5.06 -26.88 -18.00
C GLU A 495 -3.53 -26.84 -18.06
N ARG A 496 -2.92 -25.70 -17.67
CA ARG A 496 -1.46 -25.59 -17.55
C ARG A 496 -0.92 -26.58 -16.52
N VAL A 497 -1.50 -26.65 -15.32
CA VAL A 497 -1.07 -27.59 -14.28
C VAL A 497 -1.26 -29.06 -14.72
N GLU A 498 -2.38 -29.39 -15.37
CA GLU A 498 -2.62 -30.74 -15.91
C GLU A 498 -1.56 -31.15 -16.93
N ARG A 499 -1.18 -30.23 -17.83
CA ARG A 499 -0.15 -30.48 -18.82
C ARG A 499 1.24 -30.67 -18.21
N GLU A 500 1.61 -29.82 -17.25
CA GLU A 500 2.89 -29.91 -16.54
C GLU A 500 2.97 -31.22 -15.73
N LEU A 501 1.87 -31.62 -15.08
CA LEU A 501 1.74 -32.93 -14.42
C LEU A 501 1.90 -34.09 -15.40
N LEU A 502 1.28 -34.01 -16.58
CA LEU A 502 1.44 -35.04 -17.60
C LEU A 502 2.90 -35.19 -18.06
N ALA A 503 3.63 -34.07 -18.17
CA ALA A 503 5.03 -34.07 -18.60
C ALA A 503 5.99 -34.63 -17.52
N MET A 504 5.72 -34.36 -16.25
CA MET A 504 6.59 -34.78 -15.13
C MET A 504 6.31 -36.20 -14.63
N ARG A 505 5.15 -36.79 -14.95
CA ARG A 505 4.75 -38.11 -14.43
C ARG A 505 5.09 -39.26 -15.41
N PRO A 506 5.30 -40.48 -14.91
CA PRO A 506 5.50 -41.66 -15.76
C PRO A 506 4.33 -41.89 -16.71
N PHE A 507 4.63 -42.44 -17.89
CA PHE A 507 3.62 -42.83 -18.88
C PHE A 507 2.56 -43.75 -18.25
N GLN A 508 1.28 -43.50 -18.55
CA GLN A 508 0.10 -44.19 -18.00
C GLN A 508 -0.23 -43.96 -16.51
N SER A 509 0.45 -43.05 -15.82
CA SER A 509 0.02 -42.63 -14.47
C SER A 509 -1.30 -41.86 -14.51
N HIS A 510 -2.06 -41.91 -13.41
CA HIS A 510 -3.32 -41.21 -13.28
C HIS A 510 -3.18 -40.04 -12.33
N PHE A 511 -3.73 -38.88 -12.70
CA PHE A 511 -3.81 -37.72 -11.84
C PHE A 511 -5.14 -37.01 -12.05
N LYS A 512 -5.56 -36.23 -11.05
CA LYS A 512 -6.77 -35.42 -11.12
C LYS A 512 -6.48 -34.05 -10.54
N VAL A 513 -6.60 -33.04 -11.39
CA VAL A 513 -6.50 -31.64 -10.96
C VAL A 513 -7.90 -31.10 -10.76
N THR A 514 -8.12 -30.47 -9.62
CA THR A 514 -9.38 -29.78 -9.32
C THR A 514 -9.10 -28.39 -8.81
N MET A 515 -9.91 -27.45 -9.27
CA MET A 515 -9.88 -26.08 -8.78
C MET A 515 -10.91 -25.93 -7.66
N ALA A 516 -10.60 -25.09 -6.67
CA ALA A 516 -11.55 -24.63 -5.66
C ALA A 516 -12.77 -23.96 -6.34
N SER A 517 -13.93 -24.02 -5.70
CA SER A 517 -15.18 -23.49 -6.25
C SER A 517 -15.17 -21.95 -6.25
N GLN A 518 -14.66 -21.35 -5.18
CA GLN A 518 -14.35 -19.92 -5.10
C GLN A 518 -12.93 -19.75 -4.52
N PRO A 519 -11.87 -19.83 -5.34
CA PRO A 519 -10.49 -19.89 -4.85
C PRO A 519 -10.06 -18.76 -3.90
N ALA A 520 -10.71 -17.59 -3.99
CA ALA A 520 -10.45 -16.45 -3.12
C ALA A 520 -11.23 -16.45 -1.79
N LEU A 521 -12.33 -17.21 -1.68
CA LEU A 521 -13.25 -17.20 -0.52
C LEU A 521 -13.36 -18.55 0.20
N ASP A 522 -13.01 -19.66 -0.47
CA ASP A 522 -13.15 -21.01 0.09
C ASP A 522 -12.34 -21.25 1.37
N ALA A 523 -11.26 -20.49 1.59
CA ALA A 523 -10.53 -20.51 2.85
C ALA A 523 -11.41 -20.01 4.01
N TRP A 524 -12.15 -18.92 3.81
CA TRP A 524 -13.09 -18.38 4.79
C TRP A 524 -14.27 -19.33 5.01
N TYR A 525 -14.84 -19.92 3.95
CA TYR A 525 -15.92 -20.91 4.10
C TYR A 525 -15.46 -22.17 4.85
N GLY A 526 -14.26 -22.67 4.56
CA GLY A 526 -13.70 -23.81 5.29
C GLY A 526 -13.44 -23.51 6.75
N ALA A 527 -12.99 -22.30 7.08
CA ALA A 527 -12.81 -21.86 8.46
C ALA A 527 -14.14 -21.67 9.19
N ARG A 528 -15.18 -21.15 8.50
CA ARG A 528 -16.54 -20.98 9.02
C ARG A 528 -17.18 -22.30 9.45
N ASP A 529 -16.99 -23.34 8.65
CA ASP A 529 -17.56 -24.65 8.92
C ASP A 529 -16.71 -25.46 9.94
N TRP A 530 -15.61 -24.89 10.44
CA TRP A 530 -14.66 -25.58 11.32
C TRP A 530 -15.06 -25.54 12.79
N GLN A 531 -14.97 -26.69 13.47
CA GLN A 531 -15.39 -26.82 14.88
C GLN A 531 -14.32 -27.47 15.78
N GLU A 532 -13.12 -27.74 15.26
CA GLU A 532 -12.02 -28.39 15.99
C GLU A 532 -10.87 -27.42 16.29
N GLY A 533 -9.90 -27.85 17.10
CA GLY A 533 -8.65 -27.10 17.30
C GLY A 533 -8.74 -25.90 18.24
N TRP A 534 -9.75 -25.87 19.11
CA TRP A 534 -9.90 -24.77 20.08
C TRP A 534 -8.80 -24.79 21.14
N ILE A 535 -8.33 -23.59 21.47
CA ILE A 535 -7.46 -23.28 22.60
C ILE A 535 -8.26 -22.36 23.50
N SER A 536 -8.51 -22.78 24.74
CA SER A 536 -9.15 -21.94 25.75
C SER A 536 -8.16 -20.98 26.39
N ARG A 537 -8.67 -19.89 27.00
CA ARG A 537 -7.85 -18.99 27.82
C ARG A 537 -7.07 -19.74 28.92
N GLN A 538 -7.71 -20.69 29.60
CA GLN A 538 -7.06 -21.50 30.62
C GLN A 538 -5.89 -22.31 30.05
N GLU A 539 -6.08 -22.94 28.88
CA GLU A 539 -5.01 -23.69 28.23
C GLU A 539 -3.85 -22.79 27.78
N TYR A 540 -4.14 -21.58 27.33
CA TYR A 540 -3.12 -20.58 27.02
C TYR A 540 -2.32 -20.18 28.27
N GLU A 541 -2.99 -19.93 29.41
CA GLU A 541 -2.35 -19.60 30.68
C GLU A 541 -1.47 -20.77 31.21
N GLU A 542 -1.90 -22.02 30.99
CA GLU A 542 -1.18 -23.22 31.45
C GLU A 542 -0.04 -23.66 30.52
N LYS A 543 -0.26 -23.60 29.19
CA LYS A 543 0.63 -24.17 28.17
C LYS A 543 1.50 -23.12 27.45
N GLY A 544 1.23 -21.84 27.63
CA GLY A 544 1.96 -20.73 27.00
C GLY A 544 1.39 -20.28 25.66
N GLY A 545 1.81 -19.10 25.19
CA GLY A 545 1.31 -18.47 23.97
C GLY A 545 1.73 -19.16 22.68
N GLU A 546 2.80 -19.96 22.72
CA GLU A 546 3.28 -20.76 21.60
C GLU A 546 2.43 -22.02 21.35
N TYR A 547 1.60 -22.42 22.32
CA TYR A 547 0.81 -23.63 22.24
C TYR A 547 -0.15 -23.59 21.05
N LEU A 548 -0.26 -24.73 20.35
CA LEU A 548 -1.19 -24.91 19.24
C LEU A 548 -1.94 -26.22 19.43
N SER A 549 -3.26 -26.15 19.40
CA SER A 549 -4.14 -27.32 19.34
C SER A 549 -4.15 -27.87 17.91
N GLU A 550 -3.57 -29.05 17.70
CA GLU A 550 -3.44 -29.62 16.36
C GLU A 550 -4.76 -30.20 15.83
N HIS A 551 -5.10 -29.90 14.58
CA HIS A 551 -6.22 -30.49 13.84
C HIS A 551 -5.87 -30.59 12.34
N CYS A 552 -6.68 -31.26 11.51
CA CYS A 552 -6.31 -31.55 10.12
C CYS A 552 -5.96 -30.34 9.22
N ALA A 553 -6.43 -29.14 9.55
CA ALA A 553 -6.11 -27.88 8.87
C ALA A 553 -5.10 -26.98 9.61
N SER A 554 -4.56 -27.39 10.76
CA SER A 554 -3.55 -26.63 11.48
C SER A 554 -2.13 -26.94 11.02
N ASN A 555 -1.20 -26.05 11.37
CA ASN A 555 0.23 -26.37 11.35
C ASN A 555 0.57 -27.50 12.34
N ALA A 556 1.78 -28.06 12.21
CA ALA A 556 2.36 -28.95 13.21
C ALA A 556 2.86 -28.14 14.41
N PHE A 557 2.51 -28.59 15.62
CA PHE A 557 2.97 -28.00 16.86
C PHE A 557 4.33 -28.60 17.23
N ILE A 558 5.34 -27.74 17.29
CA ILE A 558 6.69 -28.11 17.71
C ILE A 558 6.97 -27.37 19.03
N PRO A 559 6.99 -28.06 20.18
CA PRO A 559 7.25 -27.39 21.45
C PRO A 559 8.68 -26.85 21.49
N MET A 560 8.85 -25.59 21.89
CA MET A 560 10.18 -25.04 22.13
C MET A 560 10.81 -25.76 23.32
N LYS A 561 11.93 -26.45 23.09
CA LYS A 561 12.81 -26.88 24.18
C LYS A 561 13.56 -25.67 24.70
N ILE A 562 12.89 -24.84 25.50
CA ILE A 562 13.59 -23.81 26.28
C ILE A 562 14.39 -24.58 27.33
N ALA A 563 15.71 -24.67 27.14
CA ALA A 563 16.59 -25.10 28.21
C ALA A 563 16.40 -24.10 29.35
N LYS A 564 15.72 -24.49 30.43
CA LYS A 564 15.63 -23.65 31.63
C LYS A 564 17.06 -23.27 32.00
N PRO A 565 17.41 -21.96 32.07
CA PRO A 565 18.71 -21.58 32.59
C PRO A 565 18.82 -22.20 33.98
N VAL A 566 19.86 -23.01 34.18
CA VAL A 566 20.18 -23.58 35.49
C VAL A 566 20.30 -22.37 36.43
N PRO A 567 19.56 -22.31 37.56
CA PRO A 567 19.69 -21.21 38.48
C PRO A 567 21.15 -21.15 38.91
N ALA A 568 21.84 -20.05 38.58
CA ALA A 568 23.18 -19.81 39.05
C ALA A 568 23.15 -19.89 40.58
N GLN A 569 23.81 -20.89 41.15
CA GLN A 569 24.12 -20.87 42.57
C GLN A 569 24.88 -19.56 42.81
N PHE A 570 24.31 -18.68 43.62
CA PHE A 570 24.97 -17.47 44.08
C PHE A 570 26.24 -17.87 44.83
N ALA A 571 27.36 -17.92 44.12
CA ALA A 571 28.67 -17.86 44.74
C ALA A 571 28.84 -16.44 45.26
N VAL A 572 28.72 -16.28 46.58
CA VAL A 572 29.08 -15.05 47.29
C VAL A 572 30.57 -14.84 47.08
N CYS A 573 30.93 -14.04 46.09
CA CYS A 573 32.32 -13.64 45.86
C CYS A 573 32.58 -12.34 46.63
N THR A 574 33.24 -12.48 47.76
CA THR A 574 33.68 -11.38 48.62
C THR A 574 34.65 -10.49 47.83
N PHE A 575 34.20 -9.27 47.49
CA PHE A 575 35.05 -8.22 46.94
C PHE A 575 36.03 -7.73 48.02
N LEU A 576 37.32 -7.98 47.83
CA LEU A 576 38.39 -7.15 48.41
C LEU A 576 39.06 -6.35 47.30
N LYS A 577 38.89 -5.04 47.45
CA LYS A 577 39.58 -3.91 46.82
C LYS A 577 40.92 -4.23 46.18
N ASN A 578 41.10 -3.81 44.92
CA ASN A 578 42.15 -2.85 44.59
C ASN A 578 41.88 -2.20 43.22
N ILE A 579 41.64 -0.90 43.28
CA ILE A 579 41.60 0.03 42.15
C ILE A 579 43.05 0.33 41.77
N TYR A 580 43.44 0.09 40.53
CA TYR A 580 44.50 0.85 39.87
C TYR A 580 44.02 1.26 38.48
N ILE A 581 43.95 2.58 38.34
CA ILE A 581 43.73 3.32 37.10
C ILE A 581 45.02 3.24 36.29
N PHE A 582 44.92 2.85 35.01
CA PHE A 582 45.90 3.24 33.99
C PHE A 582 45.14 3.68 32.74
N THR A 583 45.26 4.98 32.46
CA THR A 583 45.02 5.59 31.16
C THR A 583 46.20 5.24 30.25
N ASP A 584 45.93 4.80 29.02
CA ASP A 584 46.46 5.41 27.79
C ASP A 584 46.25 4.51 26.56
N GLY A 585 45.78 5.15 25.49
CA GLY A 585 46.50 5.08 24.21
C GLY A 585 46.22 3.90 23.27
N ASN A 586 45.44 4.22 22.24
CA ASN A 586 45.60 3.80 20.84
C ASN A 586 45.00 2.47 20.31
N SER A 587 44.50 2.67 19.09
CA SER A 587 44.23 1.72 17.99
C SER A 587 42.93 0.90 18.03
N CYS A 588 41.91 1.48 17.39
CA CYS A 588 40.96 0.76 16.55
C CYS A 588 41.69 -0.16 15.57
N LEU A 589 41.19 -1.39 15.42
CA LEU A 589 41.27 -2.13 14.17
C LEU A 589 39.95 -2.90 14.01
N CYS A 590 39.17 -2.44 13.04
CA CYS A 590 38.05 -3.17 12.47
C CYS A 590 38.53 -4.44 11.78
N LEU A 591 37.80 -5.53 11.97
CA LEU A 591 37.41 -6.47 10.93
C LEU A 591 35.98 -6.92 11.21
#